data_AF-A0A2M8S8B2-F1
#
_entry.id   AF-A0A2M8S8B2-F1
#
_cell.length_a   1.000
_cell.length_b   1.000
_cell.length_c   1.000
_cell.angle_alpha   90.00
_cell.angle_beta   90.00
_cell.angle_gamma   90.00
#
_symmetry.space_group_name_H-M   'P 1'
#
loop_
_entity.id
_entity.type
_entity.pdbx_description
1 polymer ?
#
loop_
_entity_poly.entity_id
_entity_poly.type
_entity_poly.pdbx_seq_one_letter_code
_entity_poly.pdbx_strand_id
1 'polypeptide(L)'
;RGATVGTGLAENELTPLLEIARAKTEARGQRLIWYTPTQYCNFDPMSLDLGVKGCTAALYNMCVEPDGGVIPCQSYYHQLGNLLTDEWDAIWNHELAVRLRERKGLPEKCSGCLLLAECGGGCPLQFKEIYHSVEPAENLPARSR
;
A
#
# COMPACT_ATOMS: atom_id res chain seq x y z
N ARG A 1 14.94 -5.68 -2.65
CA ARG A 1 15.26 -6.95 -3.34
C ARG A 1 14.10 -7.48 -4.18
N GLY A 2 12.82 -7.31 -3.77
CA GLY A 2 11.66 -7.77 -4.57
C GLY A 2 11.51 -7.15 -5.97
N ALA A 3 11.79 -5.85 -6.15
CA ALA A 3 11.60 -5.18 -7.44
C ALA A 3 12.51 -5.69 -8.58
N THR A 4 13.57 -6.46 -8.27
CA THR A 4 14.62 -6.86 -9.22
C THR A 4 14.73 -8.38 -9.39
N VAL A 5 13.77 -9.16 -8.87
CA VAL A 5 13.83 -10.64 -8.95
C VAL A 5 13.45 -11.20 -10.32
N GLY A 6 12.91 -10.37 -11.22
CA GLY A 6 12.57 -10.76 -12.60
C GLY A 6 11.34 -11.67 -12.75
N THR A 7 10.64 -11.98 -11.66
CA THR A 7 9.43 -12.83 -11.63
C THR A 7 8.16 -12.06 -11.23
N GLY A 8 8.21 -10.73 -11.31
CA GLY A 8 7.03 -9.89 -11.09
C GLY A 8 6.00 -10.07 -12.21
N LEU A 9 4.72 -9.89 -11.87
CA LEU A 9 3.62 -9.83 -12.85
C LEU A 9 3.40 -8.39 -13.29
N ALA A 10 3.20 -8.16 -14.58
CA ALA A 10 2.81 -6.85 -15.07
C ALA A 10 1.31 -6.59 -14.78
N GLU A 11 0.95 -5.33 -14.52
CA GLU A 11 -0.43 -4.98 -14.11
C GLU A 11 -1.46 -5.34 -15.19
N ASN A 12 -1.09 -5.24 -16.48
CA ASN A 12 -1.93 -5.64 -17.60
C ASN A 12 -2.18 -7.15 -17.71
N GLU A 13 -1.40 -7.98 -17.02
CA GLU A 13 -1.60 -9.43 -16.95
C GLU A 13 -2.60 -9.83 -15.85
N LEU A 14 -2.96 -8.90 -14.95
CA LEU A 14 -3.80 -9.23 -13.79
C LEU A 14 -5.21 -9.69 -14.19
N THR A 15 -5.88 -8.97 -15.10
CA THR A 15 -7.24 -9.30 -15.52
C THR A 15 -7.36 -10.74 -16.04
N PRO A 16 -6.62 -11.16 -17.09
CA PRO A 16 -6.75 -12.53 -17.60
C PRO A 16 -6.36 -13.59 -16.57
N LEU A 17 -5.37 -13.34 -15.71
CA LEU A 17 -4.98 -14.28 -14.66
C LEU A 17 -6.07 -14.42 -13.58
N LEU A 18 -6.72 -13.31 -13.21
CA LEU A 18 -7.77 -13.30 -12.20
C LEU A 18 -9.07 -13.90 -12.71
N GLU A 19 -9.39 -13.75 -14.00
CA GLU A 19 -10.50 -14.49 -14.62
C GLU A 19 -10.30 -16.00 -14.55
N ILE A 20 -9.08 -16.48 -14.85
CA ILE A 20 -8.72 -17.89 -14.69
C ILE A 20 -8.83 -18.33 -13.23
N ALA A 21 -8.33 -17.52 -12.29
CA ALA A 21 -8.42 -17.81 -10.86
C ALA A 21 -9.87 -17.87 -10.37
N ARG A 22 -10.70 -16.93 -10.81
CA ARG A 22 -12.14 -16.88 -10.50
C ARG A 22 -12.86 -18.12 -11.00
N ALA A 23 -12.72 -18.45 -12.29
CA ALA A 23 -13.35 -19.65 -12.86
C ALA A 23 -12.93 -20.94 -12.12
N LYS A 24 -11.65 -21.05 -11.74
CA LYS A 24 -11.14 -22.20 -10.99
C LYS A 24 -11.67 -22.28 -9.56
N THR A 25 -11.81 -21.14 -8.89
CA THR A 25 -12.28 -21.09 -7.50
C THR A 25 -13.79 -21.33 -7.44
N GLU A 26 -14.57 -20.72 -8.33
CA GLU A 26 -16.02 -20.94 -8.47
C GLU A 26 -16.36 -22.40 -8.73
N ALA A 27 -15.68 -23.04 -9.69
CA ALA A 27 -15.89 -24.45 -10.03
C ALA A 27 -15.63 -25.42 -8.86
N ARG A 28 -14.98 -24.96 -7.79
CA ARG A 28 -14.63 -25.75 -6.61
C ARG A 28 -15.29 -25.25 -5.33
N GLY A 29 -16.18 -24.25 -5.41
CA GLY A 29 -16.80 -23.62 -4.23
C GLY A 29 -15.79 -22.93 -3.31
N GLN A 30 -14.66 -22.45 -3.85
CA GLN A 30 -13.63 -21.74 -3.11
C GLN A 30 -13.85 -20.23 -3.21
N ARG A 31 -13.45 -19.50 -2.17
CA ARG A 31 -13.47 -18.04 -2.17
C ARG A 31 -12.15 -17.48 -2.65
N LEU A 32 -12.19 -16.67 -3.71
CA LEU A 32 -11.05 -15.84 -4.12
C LEU A 32 -11.04 -14.56 -3.27
N ILE A 33 -9.92 -14.27 -2.61
CA ILE A 33 -9.76 -13.04 -1.81
C ILE A 33 -8.61 -12.22 -2.37
N TRP A 34 -8.88 -10.95 -2.63
CA TRP A 34 -7.91 -9.98 -3.15
C TRP A 34 -7.60 -8.92 -2.09
N TYR A 35 -6.32 -8.58 -1.96
CA TYR A 35 -5.85 -7.62 -0.95
C TYR A 35 -5.07 -6.44 -1.55
N THR A 36 -4.64 -6.55 -2.81
CA THR A 36 -3.74 -5.56 -3.41
C THR A 36 -4.51 -4.33 -3.87
N PRO A 37 -4.21 -3.13 -3.37
CA PRO A 37 -4.78 -1.91 -3.94
C PRO A 37 -4.16 -1.65 -5.32
N THR A 38 -5.01 -1.36 -6.29
CA THR A 38 -4.63 -1.04 -7.68
C THR A 38 -5.09 0.36 -8.06
N GLN A 39 -4.56 0.90 -9.14
CA GLN A 39 -5.15 2.10 -9.74
C GLN A 39 -6.39 1.66 -10.53
N TYR A 40 -7.58 2.09 -10.12
CA TYR A 40 -8.83 1.63 -10.76
C TYR A 40 -8.93 1.99 -12.25
N CYS A 41 -8.22 3.03 -12.69
CA CYS A 41 -8.09 3.37 -14.10
C CYS A 41 -7.22 2.39 -14.91
N ASN A 42 -6.41 1.57 -14.25
CA ASN A 42 -5.64 0.48 -14.87
C ASN A 42 -6.33 -0.87 -14.64
N PHE A 43 -6.78 -1.12 -13.41
CA PHE A 43 -7.46 -2.35 -12.99
C PHE A 43 -8.47 -2.04 -11.88
N ASP A 44 -9.76 -2.16 -12.18
CA ASP A 44 -10.84 -2.03 -11.20
C ASP A 44 -11.22 -3.40 -10.62
N PRO A 45 -10.87 -3.70 -9.35
CA PRO A 45 -11.20 -4.97 -8.70
C PRO A 45 -12.71 -5.20 -8.56
N MET A 46 -13.53 -4.15 -8.58
CA MET A 46 -14.99 -4.27 -8.50
C MET A 46 -15.56 -4.97 -9.73
N SER A 47 -14.96 -4.78 -10.91
CA SER A 47 -15.39 -5.43 -12.16
C SER A 47 -15.30 -6.96 -12.12
N LEU A 48 -14.49 -7.51 -11.20
CA LEU A 48 -14.30 -8.94 -10.98
C LEU A 48 -14.90 -9.44 -9.65
N ASP A 49 -15.75 -8.63 -9.01
CA ASP A 49 -16.35 -8.93 -7.69
C ASP A 49 -15.30 -9.16 -6.58
N LEU A 50 -14.14 -8.49 -6.69
CA LEU A 50 -13.06 -8.57 -5.69
C LEU A 50 -13.21 -7.54 -4.57
N GLY A 51 -14.25 -6.72 -4.64
CA GLY A 51 -14.61 -5.68 -3.66
C GLY A 51 -13.78 -4.41 -3.77
N VAL A 52 -14.08 -3.44 -2.89
CA VAL A 52 -13.37 -2.15 -2.85
C VAL A 52 -12.00 -2.30 -2.21
N LYS A 53 -10.95 -1.81 -2.88
CA LYS A 53 -9.54 -2.00 -2.53
C LYS A 53 -8.74 -0.72 -2.75
N GLY A 54 -8.89 0.22 -1.81
CA GLY A 54 -7.99 1.35 -1.65
C GLY A 54 -6.85 1.02 -0.68
N CYS A 55 -5.71 1.70 -0.81
CA CYS A 55 -4.61 1.55 0.13
C CYS A 55 -5.02 2.03 1.54
N THR A 56 -4.76 1.24 2.56
CA THR A 56 -5.16 1.54 3.95
C THR A 56 -4.02 2.07 4.83
N ALA A 57 -2.82 2.25 4.27
CA ALA A 57 -1.62 2.63 4.99
C ALA A 57 -1.82 3.97 5.72
N ALA A 58 -1.50 3.99 7.01
CA ALA A 58 -1.70 5.13 7.91
C ALA A 58 -3.13 5.71 7.94
N LEU A 59 -4.13 4.96 7.48
CA LEU A 59 -5.55 5.34 7.46
C LEU A 59 -6.39 4.41 8.34
N TYR A 60 -6.40 3.12 8.00
CA TYR A 60 -7.11 2.09 8.77
C TYR A 60 -6.15 1.16 9.50
N ASN A 61 -4.92 1.03 9.01
CA ASN A 61 -3.88 0.24 9.66
C ASN A 61 -2.51 0.91 9.60
N MET A 62 -1.69 0.49 10.55
CA MET A 62 -0.25 0.70 10.66
C MET A 62 0.36 -0.61 11.15
N CYS A 63 1.68 -0.78 11.02
CA CYS A 63 2.37 -1.98 11.48
C CYS A 63 3.40 -1.60 12.53
N VAL A 64 3.51 -2.39 13.59
CA VAL A 64 4.56 -2.28 14.60
C VAL A 64 5.57 -3.39 14.32
N GLU A 65 6.82 -3.02 14.10
CA GLU A 65 7.94 -3.93 13.87
C GLU A 65 8.45 -4.50 15.22
N PRO A 66 9.23 -5.61 15.20
CA PRO A 66 9.67 -6.28 16.44
C PRO A 66 10.48 -5.41 17.43
N ASP A 67 11.07 -4.31 16.96
CA ASP A 67 11.82 -3.35 17.78
C ASP A 67 10.95 -2.17 18.29
N GLY A 68 9.64 -2.21 18.03
CA GLY A 68 8.69 -1.17 18.39
C GLY A 68 8.52 -0.07 17.34
N GLY A 69 9.31 -0.09 16.25
CA GLY A 69 9.16 0.87 15.15
C GLY A 69 7.77 0.79 14.51
N VAL A 70 7.11 1.93 14.32
CA VAL A 70 5.79 1.99 13.67
C VAL A 70 5.95 2.44 12.23
N ILE A 71 5.41 1.67 11.29
CA ILE A 71 5.45 1.94 9.85
C ILE A 71 4.02 2.08 9.26
N PRO A 72 3.83 2.82 8.15
CA PRO A 72 2.50 3.06 7.59
C PRO A 72 1.71 1.79 7.22
N CYS A 73 2.39 0.74 6.76
CA CYS A 73 1.81 -0.59 6.51
C CYS A 73 2.93 -1.65 6.45
N GLN A 74 2.57 -2.94 6.45
CA GLN A 74 3.51 -4.08 6.47
C GLN A 74 4.55 -4.15 5.32
N SER A 75 4.46 -3.26 4.33
CA SER A 75 5.39 -3.22 3.18
C SER A 75 6.04 -1.85 2.98
N TYR A 76 5.72 -0.86 3.83
CA TYR A 76 6.25 0.50 3.74
C TYR A 76 7.34 0.67 4.80
N TYR A 77 8.58 0.30 4.48
CA TYR A 77 9.71 0.29 5.43
C TYR A 77 10.28 1.69 5.70
N HIS A 78 9.43 2.59 6.19
CA HIS A 78 9.81 3.91 6.66
C HIS A 78 9.15 4.12 8.02
N GLN A 79 9.97 4.26 9.05
CA GLN A 79 9.52 4.39 10.42
C GLN A 79 8.99 5.80 10.69
N LEU A 80 7.81 5.88 11.32
CA LEU A 80 7.11 7.11 11.69
C LEU A 80 7.36 7.51 13.15
N GLY A 81 7.97 6.61 13.92
CA GLY A 81 8.30 6.72 15.35
C GLY A 81 8.43 5.32 15.96
N ASN A 82 8.63 5.24 17.28
CA ASN A 82 8.72 3.98 18.01
C ASN A 82 7.68 3.96 19.15
N LEU A 83 6.82 2.93 19.16
CA LEU A 83 5.72 2.79 20.11
C LEU A 83 6.19 2.66 21.57
N LEU A 84 7.45 2.29 21.80
CA LEU A 84 8.03 2.12 23.13
C LEU A 84 8.57 3.44 23.71
N THR A 85 8.81 4.45 22.89
CA THR A 85 9.48 5.71 23.30
C THR A 85 8.70 6.97 22.96
N ASP A 86 7.86 6.93 21.92
CA ASP A 86 7.20 8.10 21.38
C ASP A 86 5.70 8.05 21.70
N GLU A 87 5.11 9.23 21.94
CA GLU A 87 3.67 9.36 22.14
C GLU A 87 2.91 8.96 20.87
N TRP A 88 1.82 8.20 21.04
CA TRP A 88 1.02 7.73 19.91
C TRP A 88 0.53 8.87 19.01
N ASP A 89 0.16 10.02 19.58
CA ASP A 89 -0.32 11.17 18.81
C ASP A 89 0.75 11.70 17.84
N ALA A 90 2.03 11.72 18.25
CA ALA A 90 3.14 12.11 17.38
C ALA A 90 3.34 11.11 16.23
N ILE A 91 3.26 9.80 16.52
CA ILE A 91 3.38 8.74 15.51
C ILE A 91 2.21 8.80 14.51
N TRP A 92 0.99 8.90 15.02
CA TRP A 92 -0.22 8.96 14.22
C TRP A 92 -0.27 10.22 13.36
N ASN A 93 0.15 11.37 13.89
CA ASN A 93 0.17 12.64 13.17
C ASN A 93 1.49 12.94 12.46
N HIS A 94 2.38 11.95 12.34
CA HIS A 94 3.59 12.07 11.54
C HIS A 94 3.25 12.58 10.12
N GLU A 95 4.05 13.50 9.58
CA GLU A 95 3.73 14.19 8.32
C GLU A 95 3.44 13.21 7.17
N LEU A 96 4.25 12.15 7.05
CA LEU A 96 4.02 11.08 6.09
C LEU A 96 2.68 10.36 6.30
N ALA A 97 2.32 10.04 7.55
CA ALA A 97 1.06 9.37 7.87
C ALA A 97 -0.14 10.23 7.44
N VAL A 98 -0.09 11.54 7.75
CA VAL A 98 -1.09 12.54 7.33
C VAL A 98 -1.18 12.58 5.81
N ARG A 99 -0.04 12.71 5.12
CA ARG A 99 0.02 12.79 3.65
C ARG A 99 -0.62 11.56 2.99
N LEU A 100 -0.31 10.37 3.49
CA LEU A 100 -0.85 9.10 2.96
C LEU A 100 -2.35 8.97 3.17
N ARG A 101 -2.86 9.24 4.39
CA ARG A 101 -4.29 9.08 4.69
C ARG A 101 -5.17 10.13 4.03
N GLU A 102 -4.64 11.34 3.86
CA GLU A 102 -5.32 12.44 3.17
C GLU A 102 -5.11 12.41 1.65
N ARG A 103 -4.42 11.39 1.11
CA ARG A 103 -4.19 11.20 -0.33
C ARG A 103 -3.51 12.41 -0.99
N LYS A 104 -2.58 13.05 -0.27
CA LYS A 104 -1.82 14.21 -0.75
C LYS A 104 -0.66 13.77 -1.64
N GLY A 105 -0.37 14.57 -2.66
CA GLY A 105 0.76 14.32 -3.59
C GLY A 105 0.49 13.22 -4.62
N LEU A 106 -0.78 12.92 -4.91
CA LEU A 106 -1.14 12.00 -5.99
C LEU A 106 -0.83 12.60 -7.37
N PRO A 107 -0.61 11.75 -8.39
CA PRO A 107 -0.42 12.21 -9.77
C PRO A 107 -1.58 13.09 -10.26
N GLU A 108 -1.29 14.03 -11.16
CA GLU A 108 -2.29 14.97 -11.70
C GLU A 108 -3.52 14.29 -12.30
N LYS A 109 -3.36 13.11 -12.91
CA LYS A 109 -4.47 12.30 -13.45
C LYS A 109 -5.54 11.93 -12.40
N CYS A 110 -5.20 11.98 -11.11
CA CYS A 110 -6.13 11.71 -10.02
C CYS A 110 -6.94 12.94 -9.60
N SER A 111 -6.54 14.14 -10.04
CA SER A 111 -7.28 15.38 -9.78
C SER A 111 -8.66 15.34 -10.44
N GLY A 112 -9.71 15.54 -9.65
CA GLY A 112 -11.10 15.46 -10.13
C GLY A 112 -11.59 14.05 -10.51
N CYS A 113 -10.82 13.00 -10.21
CA CYS A 113 -11.22 11.62 -10.49
C CYS A 113 -12.38 11.20 -9.59
N LEU A 114 -13.49 10.74 -10.19
CA LEU A 114 -14.70 10.32 -9.47
C LEU A 114 -14.48 9.07 -8.59
N LEU A 115 -13.46 8.27 -8.89
CA LEU A 115 -13.14 7.03 -8.17
C LEU A 115 -12.09 7.25 -7.07
N LEU A 116 -11.70 8.50 -6.80
CA LEU A 116 -10.59 8.78 -5.88
C LEU A 116 -10.89 8.31 -4.45
N ALA A 117 -12.14 8.40 -4.01
CA ALA A 117 -12.54 7.99 -2.66
C ALA A 117 -12.34 6.48 -2.44
N GLU A 118 -12.64 5.66 -3.45
CA GLU A 118 -12.53 4.20 -3.41
C GLU A 118 -11.09 3.73 -3.72
N CYS A 119 -10.48 4.30 -4.76
CA CYS A 119 -9.17 3.91 -5.28
C CYS A 119 -8.01 4.45 -4.42
N GLY A 120 -8.12 5.70 -3.94
CA GLY A 120 -7.06 6.39 -3.20
C GLY A 120 -5.76 6.60 -3.98
N GLY A 121 -5.76 6.39 -5.30
CA GLY A 121 -4.58 6.46 -6.17
C GLY A 121 -3.77 5.16 -6.25
N GLY A 122 -4.27 4.05 -5.71
CA GLY A 122 -3.55 2.77 -5.66
C GLY A 122 -2.51 2.70 -4.54
N CYS A 123 -1.50 1.85 -4.69
CA CYS A 123 -0.45 1.68 -3.68
C CYS A 123 0.58 2.83 -3.73
N PRO A 124 0.81 3.56 -2.62
CA PRO A 124 1.79 4.65 -2.58
C PRO A 124 3.23 4.24 -2.94
N LEU A 125 3.58 2.96 -2.73
CA LEU A 125 4.90 2.41 -3.07
C LEU A 125 5.22 2.45 -4.57
N GLN A 126 4.20 2.61 -5.43
CA GLN A 126 4.39 2.78 -6.87
C GLN A 126 4.93 4.18 -7.22
N PHE A 127 4.76 5.16 -6.35
CA PHE A 127 5.19 6.54 -6.57
C PHE A 127 6.51 6.79 -5.86
N LYS A 128 7.62 6.78 -6.62
CA LYS A 128 8.98 6.97 -6.06
C LYS A 128 9.13 8.27 -5.26
N GLU A 129 8.47 9.33 -5.71
CA GLU A 129 8.49 10.64 -5.04
C GLU A 129 7.81 10.57 -3.67
N ILE A 130 6.68 9.85 -3.55
CA ILE A 130 5.99 9.69 -2.27
C ILE A 130 6.80 8.78 -1.33
N TYR A 131 7.37 7.70 -1.85
CA TYR A 131 8.13 6.74 -1.04
C TYR A 131 9.46 7.28 -0.50
N HIS A 132 10.17 8.13 -1.24
CA HIS A 132 11.49 8.65 -0.87
C HIS A 132 11.49 10.13 -0.46
N SER A 133 10.34 10.81 -0.41
CA SER A 133 10.26 12.26 -0.05
C SER A 133 10.47 12.56 1.44
N VAL A 134 10.78 11.55 2.24
CA VAL A 134 11.13 11.72 3.65
C VAL A 134 12.43 10.96 3.84
N GLU A 135 13.51 11.67 4.14
CA GLU A 135 14.81 11.02 4.37
C GLU A 135 14.64 9.93 5.44
N PRO A 136 15.20 8.71 5.24
CA PRO A 136 15.22 7.72 6.29
C PRO A 136 15.84 8.39 7.51
N ALA A 137 15.25 8.23 8.70
CA ALA A 137 15.92 8.63 9.92
C ALA A 137 17.31 7.99 9.93
N GLU A 138 18.35 8.79 9.66
CA GLU A 138 19.74 8.40 9.83
C GLU A 138 19.91 8.12 11.32
N ASN A 139 19.75 6.85 11.73
CA ASN A 139 20.31 6.22 12.93
C ASN A 139 19.63 4.87 13.24
N LEU A 140 19.62 3.94 12.27
CA LEU A 140 19.61 2.52 12.63
C LEU A 140 21.06 2.14 12.94
N PRO A 141 21.43 1.85 14.21
CA PRO A 141 22.78 1.39 14.52
C PRO A 141 23.06 0.15 13.67
N ALA A 142 24.22 0.16 13.01
CA ALA A 142 24.69 -0.96 12.22
C ALA A 142 24.54 -2.24 13.05
N ARG A 143 23.73 -3.18 12.57
CA ARG A 143 23.55 -4.49 13.20
C ARG A 143 24.93 -5.14 13.32
N SER A 144 25.54 -5.07 14.50
CA SER A 144 26.72 -5.87 14.84
C SER A 144 26.27 -7.33 14.82
N ARG A 145 26.98 -8.13 14.03
CA ARG A 145 26.82 -9.58 14.00
C ARG A 145 27.10 -10.20 15.36
#